data_AF-A0A4Q5W8W0-F1
#
_entry.id   AF-A0A4Q5W8W0-F1
#
_cell.length_a   1.000
_cell.length_b   1.000
_cell.length_c   1.000
_cell.angle_alpha   90.00
_cell.angle_beta   90.00
_cell.angle_gamma   90.00
#
_symmetry.space_group_name_H-M   'P 1'
#
loop_
_entity.id
_entity.type
_entity.pdbx_description
1 polymer ?
#
loop_
_entity_poly.entity_id
_entity_poly.type
_entity_poly.pdbx_seq_one_letter_code
_entity_poly.pdbx_strand_id
1 'polypeptide(L)'
;SAEIAQHETRYFGTVEMYVPGITSLPAETQKGLADTMDTLHSRLAWVIIGLLVLHIAGALKHQLVDKDGLLARMAPGIFGRTDGPATRGRGGLIAFGGAIAVFAIVAALSLSAPPAPAGDITITAAEETTTSKSNAPSWVVDYEKSTLKFSAAYMGRPFEGTFSGWKADIQIDIDAPASKDTPVDGYIRVAIPMASVNTGEPYYDENVTQGDWFDVAKFPEAVFEVTGGVFKDSDTQYEATGVLTLKGLKHPVRLPFTLSLNGATATAHAETTLKRMALGVGKGTYIEEKGDAEWVANDVKVIIDLVATRQ
;
A
#
# COMPACT_ATOMS: atom_id res chain seq x y z
N SER A 1 -21.26 -5.73 -25.29
CA SER A 1 -21.93 -5.73 -23.98
C SER A 1 -20.99 -6.37 -22.99
N ALA A 2 -20.17 -5.55 -22.32
CA ALA A 2 -19.25 -6.06 -21.31
C ALA A 2 -20.02 -6.21 -20.00
N GLU A 3 -20.12 -7.44 -19.54
CA GLU A 3 -20.70 -7.83 -18.26
C GLU A 3 -19.86 -7.21 -17.15
N ILE A 4 -20.44 -6.26 -16.43
CA ILE A 4 -19.84 -5.66 -15.24
C ILE A 4 -19.84 -6.77 -14.18
N ALA A 5 -18.68 -7.39 -13.97
CA ALA A 5 -18.49 -8.37 -12.91
C ALA A 5 -18.89 -7.71 -11.58
N GLN A 6 -20.02 -8.14 -11.03
CA GLN A 6 -20.50 -7.70 -9.73
C GLN A 6 -19.49 -8.21 -8.69
N HIS A 7 -18.83 -7.31 -7.97
CA HIS A 7 -17.99 -7.70 -6.84
C HIS A 7 -18.90 -8.30 -5.75
N GLU A 8 -18.89 -9.62 -5.65
CA GLU A 8 -19.65 -10.35 -4.64
C GLU A 8 -19.04 -10.14 -3.27
N THR A 9 -19.82 -9.59 -2.33
CA THR A 9 -19.41 -9.46 -0.94
C THR A 9 -19.34 -10.85 -0.29
N ARG A 10 -18.14 -11.36 -0.06
CA ARG A 10 -17.89 -12.67 0.59
C ARG A 10 -17.38 -12.48 2.01
N TYR A 11 -18.06 -13.04 2.99
CA TYR A 11 -17.63 -13.06 4.39
C TYR A 11 -16.45 -14.00 4.56
N PHE A 12 -15.29 -13.45 4.94
CA PHE A 12 -14.00 -14.15 5.04
C PHE A 12 -13.68 -15.03 3.81
N GLY A 13 -14.08 -14.58 2.61
CA GLY A 13 -13.86 -15.31 1.35
C GLY A 13 -14.60 -16.65 1.22
N THR A 14 -15.43 -17.04 2.20
CA THR A 14 -16.02 -18.38 2.28
C THR A 14 -17.54 -18.40 2.12
N VAL A 15 -18.24 -17.36 2.59
CA VAL A 15 -19.70 -17.31 2.53
C VAL A 15 -20.13 -16.08 1.75
N GLU A 16 -20.82 -16.27 0.63
CA GLU A 16 -21.47 -15.18 -0.07
C GLU A 16 -22.52 -14.53 0.85
N MET A 17 -22.29 -13.27 1.19
CA MET A 17 -23.22 -12.48 1.98
C MET A 17 -23.83 -11.43 1.06
N TYR A 18 -25.01 -11.78 0.56
CA TYR A 18 -25.85 -10.81 -0.14
C TYR A 18 -26.41 -9.82 0.88
N VAL A 19 -25.92 -8.58 0.85
CA VAL A 19 -26.54 -7.49 1.60
C VAL A 19 -27.56 -6.81 0.69
N PRO A 20 -28.87 -7.00 0.92
CA PRO A 20 -29.90 -6.50 0.02
C PRO A 20 -29.81 -4.99 -0.16
N GLY A 21 -29.80 -4.53 -1.41
CA GLY A 21 -29.85 -3.11 -1.76
C GLY A 21 -28.50 -2.39 -1.85
N ILE A 22 -27.37 -3.01 -1.46
CA ILE A 22 -26.03 -2.39 -1.62
C ILE A 22 -25.43 -2.70 -3.00
N THR A 23 -25.54 -3.95 -3.44
CA THR A 23 -24.94 -4.43 -4.71
C THR A 23 -25.60 -3.84 -5.96
N SER A 24 -26.81 -3.27 -5.83
CA SER A 24 -27.53 -2.57 -6.90
C SER A 24 -27.21 -1.09 -7.01
N LEU A 25 -26.37 -0.53 -6.13
CA LEU A 25 -26.02 0.90 -6.14
C LEU A 25 -24.92 1.20 -7.18
N PRO A 26 -24.83 2.44 -7.69
CA PRO A 26 -23.70 2.88 -8.52
C PRO A 26 -22.35 2.69 -7.80
N ALA A 27 -21.30 2.34 -8.53
CA ALA A 27 -19.97 2.04 -7.97
C ALA A 27 -19.41 3.18 -7.10
N GLU A 28 -19.67 4.44 -7.47
CA GLU A 28 -19.30 5.63 -6.68
C GLU A 28 -20.00 5.65 -5.31
N THR A 29 -21.29 5.31 -5.27
CA THR A 29 -22.08 5.22 -4.03
C THR A 29 -21.62 4.05 -3.15
N GLN A 30 -21.27 2.91 -3.76
CA GLN A 30 -20.70 1.77 -3.04
C GLN A 30 -19.36 2.12 -2.40
N LYS A 31 -18.49 2.85 -3.11
CA LYS A 31 -17.21 3.34 -2.58
C LYS A 31 -17.40 4.30 -1.41
N GLY A 32 -18.26 5.30 -1.56
CA GLY A 32 -18.57 6.24 -0.47
C GLY A 32 -19.15 5.54 0.77
N LEU A 33 -19.96 4.50 0.56
CA LEU A 33 -20.48 3.67 1.65
C LEU A 33 -19.37 2.86 2.31
N ALA A 34 -18.46 2.26 1.54
CA ALA A 34 -17.33 1.49 2.05
C ALA A 34 -16.41 2.37 2.92
N ASP A 35 -16.03 3.55 2.44
CA ASP A 35 -15.18 4.51 3.18
C ASP A 35 -15.84 4.95 4.51
N THR A 36 -17.15 5.15 4.47
CA THR A 36 -17.95 5.50 5.66
C THR A 36 -17.99 4.34 6.66
N MET A 37 -18.17 3.11 6.18
CA MET A 37 -18.20 1.91 7.02
C MET A 37 -16.84 1.60 7.62
N ASP A 38 -15.75 1.77 6.89
CA ASP A 38 -14.38 1.60 7.40
C ASP A 38 -14.08 2.60 8.52
N THR A 39 -14.36 3.89 8.27
CA THR A 39 -14.22 4.94 9.26
C THR A 39 -15.06 4.66 10.51
N LEU A 40 -16.30 4.22 10.34
CA LEU A 40 -17.20 3.86 11.44
C LEU A 40 -16.66 2.65 12.22
N HIS A 41 -16.23 1.60 11.53
CA HIS A 41 -15.72 0.37 12.14
C HIS A 41 -14.48 0.64 12.98
N SER A 42 -13.53 1.42 12.45
CA SER A 42 -12.33 1.84 13.16
C SER A 42 -12.64 2.64 14.43
N ARG A 43 -13.56 3.61 14.35
CA ARG A 43 -13.97 4.42 15.52
C ARG A 43 -14.71 3.58 16.57
N LEU A 44 -15.59 2.69 16.15
CA LEU A 44 -16.31 1.79 17.04
C LEU A 44 -15.35 0.80 17.73
N ALA A 45 -14.31 0.33 17.05
CA ALA A 45 -13.29 -0.51 17.66
C ALA A 45 -12.60 0.18 18.84
N TRP A 46 -12.22 1.45 18.71
CA TRP A 46 -11.63 2.22 19.80
C TRP A 46 -12.60 2.44 20.98
N VAL A 47 -13.89 2.65 20.71
CA VAL A 47 -14.91 2.72 21.77
C VAL A 47 -15.03 1.39 22.50
N ILE A 48 -15.06 0.28 21.78
CA ILE A 48 -15.13 -1.07 22.37
C ILE A 48 -13.90 -1.34 23.24
N ILE A 49 -12.70 -0.99 22.75
CA ILE A 49 -11.46 -1.14 23.52
C ILE A 49 -11.52 -0.31 24.81
N GLY A 50 -11.94 0.96 24.71
CA GLY A 50 -12.08 1.83 25.89
C GLY A 50 -13.08 1.28 26.91
N LEU A 51 -14.23 0.76 26.46
CA LEU A 51 -15.22 0.14 27.33
C LEU A 51 -14.73 -1.17 27.94
N LEU A 52 -13.96 -1.97 27.21
CA LEU A 52 -13.35 -3.19 27.73
C LEU A 52 -12.34 -2.87 28.83
N VAL A 53 -11.49 -1.87 28.63
CA VAL A 53 -10.55 -1.39 29.66
C VAL A 53 -11.30 -0.90 30.88
N LEU A 54 -12.36 -0.09 30.70
CA LEU A 54 -13.19 0.40 31.79
C LEU A 54 -13.88 -0.75 32.54
N HIS A 55 -14.37 -1.75 31.81
CA HIS A 55 -15.01 -2.94 32.38
C HIS A 55 -14.03 -3.75 33.24
N ILE A 56 -12.82 -4.00 32.74
CA ILE A 56 -11.76 -4.70 33.48
C ILE A 56 -11.33 -3.88 34.71
N ALA A 57 -11.16 -2.57 34.57
CA ALA A 57 -10.82 -1.70 35.69
C ALA A 57 -11.90 -1.72 36.78
N GLY A 58 -13.18 -1.70 36.39
CA GLY A 58 -14.31 -1.88 37.30
C GLY A 58 -14.26 -3.23 38.02
N ALA A 59 -14.03 -4.32 37.28
CA ALA A 59 -13.91 -5.66 37.85
C ALA A 59 -12.76 -5.77 38.87
N LEU A 60 -11.60 -5.17 38.56
CA LEU A 60 -10.44 -5.11 39.45
C LEU A 60 -10.70 -4.25 40.69
N LYS A 61 -11.38 -3.11 40.55
CA LYS A 61 -11.80 -2.28 41.69
C LYS A 61 -12.71 -3.09 42.62
N HIS A 62 -13.69 -3.79 42.09
CA HIS A 62 -14.58 -4.63 42.90
C HIS A 62 -13.82 -5.78 43.59
N GLN A 63 -12.81 -6.36 42.93
CA GLN A 63 -11.97 -7.41 43.52
C GLN A 63 -11.04 -6.91 44.63
N LEU A 64 -10.36 -5.78 44.40
CA LEU A 64 -9.27 -5.32 45.25
C LEU A 64 -9.72 -4.32 46.33
N VAL A 65 -10.67 -3.45 45.99
CA VAL A 65 -11.16 -2.38 46.86
C VAL A 65 -12.46 -2.80 47.54
N ASP A 66 -13.49 -3.16 46.77
CA ASP A 66 -14.83 -3.40 47.33
C ASP A 66 -14.99 -4.81 47.94
N LYS A 67 -14.16 -5.77 47.52
CA LYS A 67 -14.08 -7.16 47.99
C LYS A 67 -15.44 -7.86 48.11
N ASP A 68 -16.36 -7.54 47.20
CA ASP A 68 -17.79 -7.91 47.25
C ASP A 68 -18.12 -9.24 46.52
N GLY A 69 -17.08 -9.95 46.08
CA GLY A 69 -17.20 -11.24 45.39
C GLY A 69 -17.78 -11.15 43.98
N LEU A 70 -17.80 -9.97 43.34
CA LEU A 70 -18.37 -9.76 42.01
C LEU A 70 -17.76 -10.68 40.94
N LEU A 71 -16.46 -10.98 40.99
CA LEU A 71 -15.80 -11.84 39.99
C LEU A 71 -16.32 -13.28 39.99
N ALA A 72 -16.64 -13.82 41.17
CA ALA A 72 -17.28 -15.12 41.28
C ALA A 72 -18.71 -15.13 40.73
N ARG A 73 -19.35 -13.96 40.64
CA ARG A 73 -20.66 -13.80 39.98
C ARG A 73 -20.55 -13.60 38.47
N MET A 74 -19.42 -13.10 37.97
CA MET A 74 -19.16 -12.96 36.53
C MET A 74 -18.63 -14.25 35.89
N ALA A 75 -17.82 -15.03 36.62
CA ALA A 75 -17.27 -16.31 36.14
C ALA A 75 -17.37 -17.43 37.21
N PRO A 76 -18.60 -17.89 37.53
CA PRO A 76 -18.85 -18.85 38.61
C PRO A 76 -18.21 -20.23 38.40
N GLY A 77 -17.88 -20.58 37.14
CA GLY A 77 -17.19 -21.84 36.81
C GLY A 77 -15.69 -21.84 37.13
N ILE A 78 -15.07 -20.67 37.31
CA ILE A 78 -13.63 -20.53 37.56
C ILE A 78 -13.36 -20.14 39.01
N PHE A 79 -14.23 -19.33 39.63
CA PHE A 79 -14.00 -18.74 40.95
C PHE A 79 -14.99 -19.20 42.03
N GLY A 80 -15.83 -20.21 41.73
CA GLY A 80 -16.84 -20.74 42.66
C GLY A 80 -18.13 -19.91 42.71
N ARG A 81 -19.14 -20.39 43.43
CA ARG A 81 -20.42 -19.69 43.63
C ARG A 81 -20.38 -18.86 44.91
N THR A 82 -20.88 -17.63 44.87
CA THR A 82 -21.03 -16.76 46.04
C THR A 82 -22.50 -16.48 46.34
N ASP A 83 -22.83 -16.28 47.61
CA ASP A 83 -24.14 -15.77 48.00
C ASP A 83 -24.31 -14.37 47.38
N GLY A 84 -25.42 -14.17 46.67
CA GLY A 84 -25.73 -12.92 45.97
C GLY A 84 -25.76 -11.71 46.92
N PRO A 85 -25.67 -10.48 46.40
CA PRO A 85 -25.68 -9.29 47.25
C PRO A 85 -27.04 -9.17 47.97
N ALA A 86 -27.04 -8.70 49.22
CA ALA A 86 -28.26 -8.54 50.02
C ALA A 86 -29.27 -7.54 49.41
N THR A 87 -28.85 -6.73 48.43
CA THR A 87 -29.69 -5.74 47.75
C THR A 87 -29.56 -5.86 46.23
N ARG A 88 -30.67 -5.65 45.51
CA ARG A 88 -30.67 -5.60 44.04
C ARG A 88 -29.94 -4.33 43.56
N GLY A 89 -28.92 -4.52 42.72
CA GLY A 89 -28.17 -3.41 42.12
C GLY A 89 -29.07 -2.54 41.23
N ARG A 90 -29.22 -1.25 41.58
CA ARG A 90 -30.05 -0.27 40.86
C ARG A 90 -29.36 0.38 39.65
N GLY A 91 -28.05 0.16 39.46
CA GLY A 91 -27.23 0.90 38.48
C GLY A 91 -27.11 0.29 37.09
N GLY A 92 -27.53 -0.97 36.89
CA GLY A 92 -27.31 -1.68 35.62
C GLY A 92 -27.97 -1.02 34.41
N LEU A 93 -29.19 -0.49 34.58
CA LEU A 93 -29.91 0.21 33.51
C LEU A 93 -29.27 1.56 33.15
N ILE A 94 -28.66 2.25 34.13
CA ILE A 94 -27.98 3.53 33.91
C ILE A 94 -26.65 3.30 33.16
N ALA A 95 -25.89 2.28 33.55
CA ALA A 95 -24.64 1.93 32.89
C ALA A 95 -24.87 1.41 31.45
N PHE A 96 -25.86 0.54 31.26
CA PHE A 96 -26.22 0.03 29.94
C PHE A 96 -26.81 1.12 29.02
N GLY A 97 -27.70 1.96 29.56
CA GLY A 97 -28.26 3.10 28.83
C GLY A 97 -27.20 4.15 28.47
N GLY A 98 -26.26 4.43 29.38
CA GLY A 98 -25.14 5.34 29.12
C GLY A 98 -24.22 4.84 28.01
N ALA A 99 -23.92 3.54 27.96
CA ALA A 99 -23.12 2.95 26.88
C ALA A 99 -23.82 3.11 25.52
N ILE A 100 -25.13 2.82 25.43
CA ILE A 100 -25.92 3.01 24.19
C ILE A 100 -25.87 4.47 23.73
N ALA A 101 -26.00 5.43 24.65
CA ALA A 101 -25.92 6.85 24.32
C ALA A 101 -24.55 7.24 23.76
N VAL A 102 -23.45 6.74 24.34
CA VAL A 102 -22.09 6.97 23.82
C VAL A 102 -21.93 6.40 22.41
N PHE A 103 -22.39 5.17 22.17
CA PHE A 103 -22.35 4.57 20.84
C PHE A 103 -23.17 5.37 19.82
N ALA A 104 -24.38 5.81 20.19
CA ALA A 104 -25.23 6.62 19.34
C ALA A 104 -24.61 7.99 19.01
N ILE A 105 -23.96 8.65 19.98
CA ILE A 105 -23.28 9.93 19.78
C ILE A 105 -22.06 9.78 18.86
N VAL A 106 -21.23 8.75 19.07
CA VAL A 106 -20.05 8.51 18.22
C VAL A 106 -20.46 8.15 16.80
N ALA A 107 -21.53 7.37 16.62
CA ALA A 107 -22.11 7.09 15.32
C ALA A 107 -22.62 8.39 14.65
N ALA A 108 -23.39 9.22 15.36
CA ALA A 108 -23.92 10.47 14.83
C ALA A 108 -22.82 11.48 14.43
N LEU A 109 -21.77 11.62 15.25
CA LEU A 109 -20.62 12.49 14.94
C LEU A 109 -19.77 11.98 13.76
N SER A 110 -19.89 10.70 13.42
CA SER A 110 -19.19 10.11 12.28
C SER A 110 -19.94 10.28 10.96
N LEU A 111 -21.28 10.39 11.01
CA LEU A 111 -22.11 10.72 9.84
C LEU A 111 -22.13 12.22 9.50
N SER A 112 -21.65 13.09 10.39
CA SER A 112 -21.56 14.54 10.16
C SER A 112 -20.23 15.00 9.54
N ALA A 113 -19.39 14.08 9.07
CA ALA A 113 -18.23 14.46 8.28
C ALA A 113 -18.73 15.04 6.94
N PRO A 114 -18.36 16.28 6.59
CA PRO A 114 -18.68 16.78 5.26
C PRO A 114 -18.07 15.82 4.24
N PRO A 115 -18.74 15.55 3.10
CA PRO A 115 -18.07 14.87 2.00
C PRO A 115 -16.77 15.62 1.75
N ALA A 116 -15.65 14.89 1.72
CA ALA A 116 -14.40 15.48 1.26
C ALA A 116 -14.71 16.20 -0.05
N PRO A 117 -14.26 17.46 -0.24
CA PRO A 117 -14.59 18.19 -1.44
C PRO A 117 -14.19 17.31 -2.61
N ALA A 118 -15.18 16.94 -3.44
CA ALA A 118 -14.93 16.48 -4.79
C ALA A 118 -14.29 17.67 -5.49
N GLY A 119 -12.97 17.80 -5.32
CA GLY A 119 -12.18 18.67 -6.15
C GLY A 119 -12.39 18.12 -7.53
N ASP A 120 -13.09 18.87 -8.37
CA ASP A 120 -13.06 18.67 -9.81
C ASP A 120 -11.58 18.66 -10.20
N ILE A 121 -11.03 17.47 -10.38
CA ILE A 121 -9.74 17.29 -11.00
C ILE A 121 -10.01 17.66 -12.45
N THR A 122 -9.82 18.94 -12.74
CA THR A 122 -9.46 19.34 -14.08
C THR A 122 -8.16 18.60 -14.33
N ILE A 123 -8.24 17.49 -15.06
CA ILE A 123 -7.08 16.85 -15.66
C ILE A 123 -6.61 17.89 -16.68
N THR A 124 -5.81 18.85 -16.22
CA THR A 124 -4.84 19.47 -17.10
C THR A 124 -3.94 18.32 -17.48
N ALA A 125 -4.23 17.71 -18.63
CA ALA A 125 -3.24 16.96 -19.37
C ALA A 125 -2.05 17.89 -19.44
N ALA A 126 -1.03 17.62 -18.63
CA ALA A 126 0.24 18.28 -18.79
C ALA A 126 0.63 17.97 -20.23
N GLU A 127 0.59 18.99 -21.08
CA GLU A 127 1.22 18.96 -22.38
C GLU A 127 2.60 18.32 -22.18
N GLU A 128 2.79 17.14 -22.78
CA GLU A 128 4.09 16.55 -22.97
C GLU A 128 4.91 17.53 -23.80
N THR A 129 5.60 18.43 -23.10
CA THR A 129 6.67 19.20 -23.71
C THR A 129 7.82 18.23 -23.89
N THR A 130 7.87 17.58 -25.05
CA THR A 130 9.02 16.80 -25.52
C THR A 130 10.17 17.77 -25.85
N THR A 131 10.77 18.37 -24.84
CA THR A 131 12.14 18.88 -24.99
C THR A 131 13.08 17.70 -24.92
N SER A 132 13.74 17.37 -26.04
CA SER A 132 14.82 16.38 -26.08
C SER A 132 15.85 16.74 -25.01
N LYS A 133 15.96 15.91 -23.96
CA LYS A 133 16.88 16.15 -22.84
C LYS A 133 18.30 15.64 -23.10
N SER A 134 18.51 14.91 -24.20
CA SER A 134 19.81 14.43 -24.67
C SER A 134 19.87 14.50 -26.20
N ASN A 135 21.10 14.53 -26.74
CA ASN A 135 21.37 14.36 -28.17
C ASN A 135 21.77 12.92 -28.52
N ALA A 136 21.73 12.01 -27.54
CA ALA A 136 22.09 10.62 -27.71
C ALA A 136 21.04 9.85 -28.54
N PRO A 137 21.45 8.77 -29.23
CA PRO A 137 20.53 7.90 -29.96
C PRO A 137 19.45 7.32 -29.05
N SER A 138 18.22 7.24 -29.58
CA SER A 138 17.09 6.68 -28.85
C SER A 138 17.03 5.16 -28.96
N TRP A 139 16.48 4.54 -27.92
CA TRP A 139 16.27 3.11 -27.82
C TRP A 139 14.79 2.83 -27.59
N VAL A 140 14.18 2.04 -28.46
CA VAL A 140 12.78 1.65 -28.35
C VAL A 140 12.69 0.30 -27.66
N VAL A 141 11.95 0.25 -26.56
CA VAL A 141 11.73 -0.96 -25.77
C VAL A 141 10.78 -1.93 -26.48
N ASP A 142 11.17 -3.20 -26.52
CA ASP A 142 10.29 -4.33 -26.86
C ASP A 142 9.61 -4.80 -25.58
N TYR A 143 8.41 -4.27 -25.30
CA TYR A 143 7.66 -4.53 -24.07
C TYR A 143 7.18 -5.98 -23.94
N GLU A 144 7.06 -6.72 -25.04
CA GLU A 144 6.68 -8.15 -25.02
C GLU A 144 7.85 -9.03 -24.55
N LYS A 145 9.09 -8.54 -24.70
CA LYS A 145 10.31 -9.22 -24.25
C LYS A 145 10.94 -8.59 -23.01
N SER A 146 10.33 -7.54 -22.48
CA SER A 146 10.84 -6.80 -21.32
C SER A 146 9.94 -7.00 -20.12
N THR A 147 10.51 -7.05 -18.92
CA THR A 147 9.75 -7.18 -17.68
C THR A 147 10.26 -6.23 -16.61
N LEU A 148 9.33 -5.70 -15.82
CA LEU A 148 9.60 -4.96 -14.59
C LEU A 148 8.95 -5.73 -13.45
N LYS A 149 9.80 -6.31 -12.60
CA LYS A 149 9.42 -7.18 -11.50
C LYS A 149 9.90 -6.63 -10.16
N PHE A 150 9.27 -7.09 -9.10
CA PHE A 150 9.81 -6.98 -7.77
C PHE A 150 9.68 -8.31 -7.02
N SER A 151 10.57 -8.52 -6.05
CA SER A 151 10.46 -9.56 -5.04
C SER A 151 10.47 -8.91 -3.65
N ALA A 152 9.53 -9.34 -2.82
CA ALA A 152 9.39 -8.93 -1.43
C ALA A 152 9.12 -10.15 -0.56
N ALA A 153 9.02 -9.98 0.76
CA ALA A 153 8.69 -11.07 1.66
C ALA A 153 7.58 -10.68 2.63
N TYR A 154 6.58 -11.56 2.80
CA TYR A 154 5.53 -11.45 3.80
C TYR A 154 5.70 -12.57 4.84
N MET A 155 5.87 -12.21 6.11
CA MET A 155 6.21 -13.14 7.21
C MET A 155 7.40 -14.05 6.88
N GLY A 156 8.42 -13.49 6.23
CA GLY A 156 9.61 -14.21 5.77
C GLY A 156 9.41 -15.11 4.55
N ARG A 157 8.20 -15.21 3.99
CA ARG A 157 7.92 -15.96 2.76
C ARG A 157 8.07 -15.03 1.55
N PRO A 158 8.97 -15.35 0.59
CA PRO A 158 9.13 -14.53 -0.59
C PRO A 158 7.89 -14.61 -1.48
N PHE A 159 7.54 -13.49 -2.10
CA PHE A 159 6.59 -13.40 -3.19
C PHE A 159 7.14 -12.46 -4.27
N GLU A 160 6.62 -12.59 -5.48
CA GLU A 160 6.98 -11.75 -6.61
C GLU A 160 5.76 -10.97 -7.09
N GLY A 161 6.02 -9.83 -7.73
CA GLY A 161 5.02 -9.12 -8.49
C GLY A 161 5.61 -8.44 -9.70
N THR A 162 4.74 -7.97 -10.57
CA THR A 162 5.05 -7.35 -11.85
C THR A 162 4.33 -6.01 -11.97
N PHE A 163 4.88 -5.13 -12.80
CA PHE A 163 4.20 -3.94 -13.28
C PHE A 163 4.03 -4.02 -14.79
N SER A 164 2.88 -3.61 -15.29
CA SER A 164 2.55 -3.60 -16.72
C SER A 164 2.21 -2.19 -17.20
N GLY A 165 2.24 -1.98 -18.52
CA GLY A 165 1.90 -0.66 -19.10
C GLY A 165 2.85 0.48 -18.73
N TRP A 166 4.03 0.18 -18.17
CA TRP A 166 5.09 1.16 -17.97
C TRP A 166 5.64 1.62 -19.32
N LYS A 167 6.13 2.86 -19.35
CA LYS A 167 6.72 3.47 -20.54
C LYS A 167 8.13 3.94 -20.24
N ALA A 168 9.05 3.70 -21.16
CA ALA A 168 10.41 4.18 -21.07
C ALA A 168 10.76 5.08 -22.27
N ASP A 169 11.36 6.23 -21.96
CA ASP A 169 12.12 7.04 -22.91
C ASP A 169 13.61 6.86 -22.58
N ILE A 170 14.37 6.36 -23.54
CA ILE A 170 15.77 5.97 -23.36
C ILE A 170 16.58 6.60 -24.48
N GLN A 171 17.49 7.50 -24.12
CA GLN A 171 18.45 8.15 -25.01
C GLN A 171 19.82 7.96 -24.40
N ILE A 172 20.66 7.10 -24.96
CA ILE A 172 21.98 6.76 -24.41
C ILE A 172 22.96 6.54 -25.55
N ASP A 173 24.10 7.20 -25.50
CA ASP A 173 25.18 7.01 -26.46
C ASP A 173 26.18 5.97 -25.95
N ILE A 174 25.84 4.70 -26.10
CA ILE A 174 26.66 3.59 -25.59
C ILE A 174 28.01 3.43 -26.31
N ASP A 175 28.17 4.06 -27.47
CA ASP A 175 29.41 4.06 -28.25
C ASP A 175 30.36 5.18 -27.81
N ALA A 176 29.88 6.16 -27.05
CA ALA A 176 30.70 7.22 -26.51
C ALA A 176 31.71 6.66 -25.48
N PRO A 177 32.91 7.26 -25.37
CA PRO A 177 33.86 6.87 -24.33
C PRO A 177 33.25 7.11 -22.94
N ALA A 178 32.97 6.02 -22.21
CA ALA A 178 32.64 6.07 -20.79
C ALA A 178 33.68 5.35 -19.94
N SER A 179 33.80 5.83 -18.72
CA SER A 179 34.56 5.21 -17.65
C SER A 179 33.80 5.35 -16.33
N LYS A 180 34.40 4.88 -15.24
CA LYS A 180 33.86 5.09 -13.89
C LYS A 180 33.80 6.56 -13.48
N ASP A 181 34.65 7.39 -14.07
CA ASP A 181 34.76 8.83 -13.75
C ASP A 181 34.15 9.73 -14.82
N THR A 182 33.66 9.17 -15.93
CA THR A 182 33.09 9.92 -17.05
C THR A 182 31.88 9.17 -17.60
N PRO A 183 30.65 9.62 -17.30
CA PRO A 183 29.45 8.98 -17.82
C PRO A 183 29.28 9.26 -19.31
N VAL A 184 28.58 8.36 -20.02
CA VAL A 184 28.05 8.69 -21.36
C VAL A 184 26.86 9.64 -21.23
N ASP A 185 26.64 10.50 -22.22
CA ASP A 185 25.40 11.27 -22.30
C ASP A 185 24.21 10.30 -22.32
N GLY A 186 23.23 10.58 -21.46
CA GLY A 186 22.21 9.62 -21.11
C GLY A 186 21.03 10.27 -20.42
N TYR A 187 19.87 10.16 -21.07
CA TYR A 187 18.58 10.43 -20.48
C TYR A 187 17.76 9.14 -20.44
N ILE A 188 17.24 8.82 -19.27
CA ILE A 188 16.31 7.70 -19.08
C ILE A 188 15.14 8.22 -18.26
N ARG A 189 13.91 8.03 -18.74
CA ARG A 189 12.70 8.24 -17.96
C ARG A 189 11.81 7.03 -18.06
N VAL A 190 11.53 6.40 -16.92
CA VAL A 190 10.59 5.28 -16.81
C VAL A 190 9.39 5.72 -16.00
N ALA A 191 8.21 5.67 -16.59
CA ALA A 191 6.92 5.97 -15.96
C ALA A 191 6.15 4.66 -15.72
N ILE A 192 5.75 4.42 -14.48
CA ILE A 192 5.15 3.16 -14.02
C ILE A 192 3.75 3.46 -13.47
N PRO A 193 2.68 2.98 -14.13
CA PRO A 193 1.33 3.06 -13.58
C PRO A 193 1.23 2.18 -12.34
N MET A 194 1.05 2.77 -11.16
CA MET A 194 1.10 2.03 -9.90
C MET A 194 -0.12 1.11 -9.70
N ALA A 195 -1.22 1.37 -10.41
CA ALA A 195 -2.38 0.49 -10.48
C ALA A 195 -2.11 -0.83 -11.23
N SER A 196 -1.01 -0.92 -11.99
CA SER A 196 -0.68 -2.09 -12.83
C SER A 196 0.00 -3.22 -12.08
N VAL A 197 0.23 -3.04 -10.78
CA VAL A 197 0.83 -4.02 -9.89
C VAL A 197 0.03 -5.34 -9.94
N ASN A 198 0.76 -6.45 -10.07
CA ASN A 198 0.17 -7.77 -10.09
C ASN A 198 1.12 -8.77 -9.41
N THR A 199 0.68 -9.34 -8.31
CA THR A 199 1.38 -10.36 -7.51
C THR A 199 0.81 -11.77 -7.72
N GLY A 200 -0.27 -11.90 -8.51
CA GLY A 200 -1.04 -13.13 -8.64
C GLY A 200 -1.94 -13.44 -7.43
N GLU A 201 -1.93 -12.59 -6.40
CA GLU A 201 -2.76 -12.70 -5.21
C GLU A 201 -3.70 -11.49 -5.12
N PRO A 202 -5.00 -11.65 -5.42
CA PRO A 202 -5.95 -10.53 -5.45
C PRO A 202 -5.99 -9.71 -4.18
N TYR A 203 -5.82 -10.35 -3.02
CA TYR A 203 -5.78 -9.64 -1.74
C TYR A 203 -4.58 -8.69 -1.65
N TYR A 204 -3.41 -9.07 -2.17
CA TYR A 204 -2.23 -8.20 -2.16
C TYR A 204 -2.37 -7.08 -3.18
N ASP A 205 -2.88 -7.39 -4.37
CA ASP A 205 -3.07 -6.41 -5.45
C ASP A 205 -4.08 -5.31 -5.05
N GLU A 206 -5.17 -5.67 -4.37
CA GLU A 206 -6.14 -4.70 -3.88
C GLU A 206 -5.59 -3.83 -2.73
N ASN A 207 -4.85 -4.42 -1.80
CA ASN A 207 -4.35 -3.70 -0.62
C ASN A 207 -3.15 -2.81 -0.93
N VAL A 208 -2.25 -3.25 -1.82
CA VAL A 208 -1.03 -2.50 -2.15
C VAL A 208 -1.33 -1.19 -2.89
N THR A 209 -2.52 -1.03 -3.48
CA THR A 209 -2.92 0.23 -4.13
C THR A 209 -3.47 1.28 -3.15
N GLN A 210 -3.75 0.91 -1.90
CA GLN A 210 -4.43 1.77 -0.91
C GLN A 210 -3.48 2.75 -0.19
N GLY A 211 -4.06 3.63 0.64
CA GLY A 211 -3.43 4.84 1.20
C GLY A 211 -2.07 4.64 1.89
N ASP A 212 -1.95 3.66 2.78
CA ASP A 212 -0.67 3.43 3.46
C ASP A 212 0.38 2.82 2.52
N TRP A 213 -0.05 2.11 1.47
CA TRP A 213 0.79 1.48 0.45
C TRP A 213 1.05 2.44 -0.71
N PHE A 214 0.68 2.17 -1.96
CA PHE A 214 1.00 3.07 -3.07
C PHE A 214 0.11 4.32 -3.13
N ASP A 215 -1.06 4.33 -2.49
CA ASP A 215 -2.04 5.42 -2.53
C ASP A 215 -2.29 5.90 -3.97
N VAL A 216 -2.63 4.95 -4.85
CA VAL A 216 -2.74 5.16 -6.30
C VAL A 216 -3.74 6.26 -6.65
N ALA A 217 -4.76 6.45 -5.81
CA ALA A 217 -5.73 7.53 -5.97
C ALA A 217 -5.09 8.93 -5.92
N LYS A 218 -4.03 9.11 -5.13
CA LYS A 218 -3.27 10.38 -5.04
C LYS A 218 -1.99 10.35 -5.88
N PHE A 219 -1.38 9.19 -6.03
CA PHE A 219 -0.09 9.00 -6.70
C PHE A 219 -0.19 7.87 -7.74
N PRO A 220 -0.84 8.13 -8.90
CA PRO A 220 -1.13 7.09 -9.88
C PRO A 220 0.11 6.56 -10.62
N GLU A 221 1.20 7.33 -10.62
CA GLU A 221 2.43 7.04 -11.36
C GLU A 221 3.65 7.15 -10.45
N ALA A 222 4.59 6.20 -10.60
CA ALA A 222 5.96 6.34 -10.14
C ALA A 222 6.88 6.63 -11.33
N VAL A 223 7.89 7.47 -11.11
CA VAL A 223 8.79 7.91 -12.18
C VAL A 223 10.24 7.74 -11.75
N PHE A 224 11.03 7.02 -12.54
CA PHE A 224 12.49 6.99 -12.40
C PHE A 224 13.12 7.82 -13.51
N GLU A 225 13.94 8.81 -13.15
CA GLU A 225 14.66 9.67 -14.10
C GLU A 225 16.17 9.68 -13.89
N VAL A 226 16.92 9.51 -14.98
CA VAL A 226 18.38 9.65 -15.08
C VAL A 226 18.67 10.85 -15.98
N THR A 227 19.42 11.82 -15.48
CA THR A 227 19.77 13.05 -16.21
C THR A 227 21.28 13.34 -16.21
N GLY A 228 22.08 12.52 -15.53
CA GLY A 228 23.53 12.71 -15.38
C GLY A 228 24.37 11.73 -16.20
N GLY A 229 23.74 10.98 -17.10
CA GLY A 229 24.40 9.94 -17.88
C GLY A 229 24.48 8.58 -17.19
N VAL A 230 25.15 7.65 -17.87
CA VAL A 230 25.35 6.27 -17.41
C VAL A 230 26.84 5.99 -17.29
N PHE A 231 27.25 5.41 -16.17
CA PHE A 231 28.65 5.06 -15.90
C PHE A 231 28.96 3.67 -16.43
N LYS A 232 30.16 3.49 -16.99
CA LYS A 232 30.64 2.19 -17.46
C LYS A 232 31.66 1.64 -16.47
N ASP A 233 31.30 0.55 -15.78
CA ASP A 233 32.18 -0.11 -14.82
C ASP A 233 33.14 -1.11 -15.48
N SER A 234 32.65 -1.81 -16.50
CA SER A 234 33.41 -2.74 -17.34
C SER A 234 32.73 -2.87 -18.72
N ASP A 235 33.21 -3.75 -19.59
CA ASP A 235 32.65 -3.90 -20.94
C ASP A 235 31.17 -4.33 -20.97
N THR A 236 30.71 -5.02 -19.94
CA THR A 236 29.33 -5.51 -19.85
C THR A 236 28.58 -4.99 -18.63
N GLN A 237 29.22 -4.22 -17.75
CA GLN A 237 28.60 -3.69 -16.53
C GLN A 237 28.55 -2.17 -16.55
N TYR A 238 27.38 -1.65 -16.23
CA TYR A 238 27.05 -0.24 -16.22
C TYR A 238 26.28 0.10 -14.96
N GLU A 239 26.28 1.38 -14.59
CA GLU A 239 25.47 1.92 -13.50
C GLU A 239 24.71 3.15 -13.98
N ALA A 240 23.38 3.10 -13.84
CA ALA A 240 22.52 4.25 -14.00
C ALA A 240 22.20 4.84 -12.61
N THR A 241 22.58 6.10 -12.39
CA THR A 241 22.20 6.83 -11.17
C THR A 241 21.09 7.82 -11.49
N GLY A 242 19.93 7.63 -10.87
CA GLY A 242 18.74 8.44 -11.11
C GLY A 242 17.96 8.75 -9.85
N VAL A 243 16.82 9.41 -10.02
CA VAL A 243 15.88 9.74 -8.95
C VAL A 243 14.58 9.00 -9.21
N LEU A 244 14.18 8.15 -8.27
CA LEU A 244 12.86 7.56 -8.20
C LEU A 244 11.92 8.50 -7.44
N THR A 245 10.84 8.91 -8.09
CA THR A 245 9.71 9.59 -7.45
C THR A 245 8.60 8.57 -7.23
N LEU A 246 8.28 8.28 -5.97
CA LEU A 246 7.22 7.35 -5.56
C LEU A 246 6.46 7.95 -4.37
N LYS A 247 5.12 7.97 -4.42
CA LYS A 247 4.27 8.66 -3.44
C LYS A 247 4.66 10.13 -3.19
N GLY A 248 5.10 10.83 -4.24
CA GLY A 248 5.60 12.20 -4.15
C GLY A 248 6.97 12.36 -3.46
N LEU A 249 7.57 11.26 -2.97
CA LEU A 249 8.91 11.28 -2.38
C LEU A 249 9.96 11.02 -3.46
N LYS A 250 10.99 11.87 -3.49
CA LYS A 250 12.15 11.73 -4.37
C LYS A 250 13.26 10.96 -3.66
N HIS A 251 13.73 9.88 -4.26
CA HIS A 251 14.76 9.01 -3.70
C HIS A 251 15.85 8.74 -4.74
N PRO A 252 17.12 9.07 -4.46
CA PRO A 252 18.23 8.68 -5.32
C PRO A 252 18.37 7.15 -5.37
N VAL A 253 18.45 6.59 -6.57
CA VAL A 253 18.62 5.14 -6.79
C VAL A 253 19.82 4.93 -7.70
N ARG A 254 20.70 4.03 -7.28
CA ARG A 254 21.73 3.43 -8.14
C ARG A 254 21.20 2.12 -8.69
N LEU A 255 21.25 1.99 -10.01
CA LEU A 255 20.78 0.83 -10.74
C LEU A 255 21.95 0.23 -11.50
N PRO A 256 22.67 -0.74 -10.92
CA PRO A 256 23.66 -1.51 -11.65
C PRO A 256 22.94 -2.43 -12.63
N PHE A 257 23.48 -2.55 -13.85
CA PHE A 257 22.94 -3.43 -14.87
C PHE A 257 24.02 -4.02 -15.75
N THR A 258 23.72 -5.19 -16.28
CA THR A 258 24.49 -5.79 -17.37
C THR A 258 23.90 -5.39 -18.71
N LEU A 259 24.76 -5.21 -19.71
CA LEU A 259 24.37 -4.87 -21.07
C LEU A 259 25.06 -5.80 -22.06
N SER A 260 24.29 -6.33 -23.01
CA SER A 260 24.79 -7.06 -24.17
C SER A 260 24.20 -6.47 -25.44
N LEU A 261 25.04 -6.30 -26.47
CA LEU A 261 24.66 -5.75 -27.76
C LEU A 261 24.78 -6.84 -28.84
N ASN A 262 23.74 -6.96 -29.65
CA ASN A 262 23.73 -7.78 -30.86
C ASN A 262 23.21 -6.93 -32.03
N GLY A 263 24.14 -6.30 -32.76
CA GLY A 263 23.80 -5.31 -33.78
C GLY A 263 23.09 -4.10 -33.16
N ALA A 264 21.87 -3.82 -33.62
CA ALA A 264 21.05 -2.72 -33.09
C ALA A 264 20.21 -3.10 -31.85
N THR A 265 20.22 -4.37 -31.44
CA THR A 265 19.45 -4.86 -30.29
C THR A 265 20.31 -4.89 -29.04
N ALA A 266 19.80 -4.29 -27.97
CA ALA A 266 20.33 -4.34 -26.63
C ALA A 266 19.49 -5.26 -25.75
N THR A 267 20.15 -6.10 -24.96
CA THR A 267 19.54 -6.80 -23.83
C THR A 267 20.22 -6.35 -22.55
N ALA A 268 19.44 -5.86 -21.59
CA ALA A 268 19.93 -5.43 -20.30
C ALA A 268 19.22 -6.18 -19.17
N HIS A 269 19.98 -6.48 -18.11
CA HIS A 269 19.44 -7.05 -16.88
C HIS A 269 19.94 -6.23 -15.69
N ALA A 270 19.00 -5.71 -14.90
CA ALA A 270 19.29 -4.87 -13.76
C ALA A 270 18.63 -5.42 -12.49
N GLU A 271 19.34 -5.32 -11.37
CA GLU A 271 18.80 -5.65 -10.06
C GLU A 271 19.21 -4.57 -9.06
N THR A 272 18.27 -4.15 -8.22
CA THR A 272 18.58 -3.27 -7.10
C THR A 272 17.65 -3.56 -5.92
N THR A 273 18.08 -3.24 -4.71
CA THR A 273 17.25 -3.41 -3.51
C THR A 273 16.87 -2.04 -2.97
N LEU A 274 15.56 -1.79 -2.90
CA LEU A 274 14.99 -0.58 -2.34
C LEU A 274 14.46 -0.84 -0.93
N LYS A 275 14.46 0.20 -0.09
CA LYS A 275 13.83 0.17 1.23
C LYS A 275 12.44 0.79 1.12
N ARG A 276 11.37 -0.02 1.14
CA ARG A 276 9.99 0.46 0.96
C ARG A 276 9.60 1.56 1.96
N MET A 277 10.14 1.49 3.18
CA MET A 277 9.89 2.49 4.24
C MET A 277 10.50 3.85 3.92
N ALA A 278 11.67 3.89 3.29
CA ALA A 278 12.29 5.14 2.84
C ALA A 278 11.47 5.82 1.72
N LEU A 279 10.69 5.02 1.00
CA LEU A 279 9.77 5.45 -0.06
C LEU A 279 8.33 5.69 0.46
N GLY A 280 8.10 5.58 1.76
CA GLY A 280 6.78 5.82 2.36
C GLY A 280 5.71 4.77 2.05
N VAL A 281 6.11 3.57 1.61
CA VAL A 281 5.22 2.47 1.23
C VAL A 281 5.00 1.50 2.39
N GLY A 282 3.80 1.48 2.93
CA GLY A 282 3.35 0.61 4.03
C GLY A 282 3.66 1.17 5.43
N LYS A 283 3.70 2.51 5.61
CA LYS A 283 4.05 3.12 6.92
C LYS A 283 3.10 2.71 8.06
N GLY A 284 1.82 2.49 7.76
CA GLY A 284 0.82 2.04 8.75
C GLY A 284 0.94 0.58 9.18
N THR A 285 1.81 -0.22 8.53
CA THR A 285 2.05 -1.62 8.91
C THR A 285 3.17 -1.79 9.95
N TYR A 286 3.73 -0.69 10.45
CA TYR A 286 4.74 -0.74 11.49
C TYR A 286 4.07 -1.02 12.83
N ILE A 287 4.32 -2.21 13.38
CA ILE A 287 4.06 -2.50 14.79
C ILE A 287 5.18 -1.86 15.61
N GLU A 288 4.84 -0.82 16.38
CA GLU A 288 5.72 -0.37 17.45
C GLU A 288 5.96 -1.52 18.46
N GLU A 289 7.24 -1.81 18.66
CA GLU A 289 7.84 -2.33 19.90
C GLU A 289 7.30 -3.64 20.53
N LYS A 290 7.09 -4.72 19.75
CA LYS A 290 7.21 -6.09 20.31
C LYS A 290 7.78 -7.11 19.31
N GLY A 291 9.11 -7.16 19.23
CA GLY A 291 9.86 -8.25 18.60
C GLY A 291 10.04 -8.11 17.09
N ASP A 292 11.14 -8.67 16.59
CA ASP A 292 11.75 -8.46 15.27
C ASP A 292 10.92 -8.96 14.05
N ALA A 293 9.60 -9.13 14.17
CA ALA A 293 8.75 -9.68 13.13
C ALA A 293 8.11 -8.57 12.28
N GLU A 294 8.84 -8.04 11.31
CA GLU A 294 8.24 -7.22 10.26
C GLU A 294 7.29 -8.10 9.42
N TRP A 295 5.99 -7.75 9.37
CA TRP A 295 5.01 -8.51 8.59
C TRP A 295 5.35 -8.51 7.10
N VAL A 296 5.85 -7.39 6.57
CA VAL A 296 6.35 -7.28 5.21
C VAL A 296 7.76 -6.74 5.29
N ALA A 297 8.74 -7.47 4.75
CA ALA A 297 10.14 -7.04 4.79
C ALA A 297 10.33 -5.62 4.20
N ASN A 298 11.20 -4.82 4.82
CA ASN A 298 11.52 -3.49 4.31
C ASN A 298 12.26 -3.55 2.95
N ASP A 299 12.99 -4.64 2.72
CA ASP A 299 13.79 -4.85 1.52
C ASP A 299 12.92 -5.37 0.39
N VAL A 300 12.88 -4.61 -0.70
CA VAL A 300 12.19 -4.96 -1.93
C VAL A 300 13.22 -4.99 -3.05
N LYS A 301 13.45 -6.18 -3.60
CA LYS A 301 14.31 -6.35 -4.77
C LYS A 301 13.52 -5.94 -6.01
N VAL A 302 14.06 -5.05 -6.82
CA VAL A 302 13.53 -4.68 -8.14
C VAL A 302 14.39 -5.37 -9.19
N ILE A 303 13.75 -6.00 -10.16
CA ILE A 303 14.39 -6.78 -11.23
C ILE A 303 13.85 -6.26 -12.56
N ILE A 304 14.75 -5.93 -13.46
CA ILE A 304 14.42 -5.40 -14.79
C ILE A 304 15.13 -6.25 -15.83
N ASP A 305 14.34 -6.85 -16.72
CA ASP A 305 14.83 -7.46 -17.94
C ASP A 305 14.36 -6.58 -19.09
N LEU A 306 15.30 -6.03 -19.86
CA LEU A 306 14.99 -5.07 -20.93
C LEU A 306 15.54 -5.58 -22.25
N VAL A 307 14.69 -5.56 -23.28
CA VAL A 307 15.11 -5.68 -24.67
C VAL A 307 14.74 -4.38 -25.38
N ALA A 308 15.71 -3.75 -26.03
CA ALA A 308 15.48 -2.51 -26.76
C ALA A 308 16.23 -2.50 -28.10
N THR A 309 15.72 -1.73 -29.06
CA THR A 309 16.34 -1.58 -30.38
C THR A 309 16.68 -0.11 -30.62
N ARG A 310 17.93 0.14 -31.02
CA ARG A 310 18.42 1.48 -31.40
C ARG A 310 17.65 1.98 -32.63
N GLN A 311 17.25 3.25 -32.62
CA GLN A 311 16.65 3.93 -33.77
C GLN A 311 17.71 4.57 -34.68
#